data_AF-A0A3M1IG21-F1
#
_entry.id   AF-A0A3M1IG21-F1
#
_cell.length_a   1.000
_cell.length_b   1.000
_cell.length_c   1.000
_cell.angle_alpha   90.00
_cell.angle_beta   90.00
_cell.angle_gamma   90.00
#
_symmetry.space_group_name_H-M   'P 1'
#
loop_
_entity.id
_entity.type
_entity.pdbx_description
1 polymer ?
#
loop_
_entity_poly.entity_id
_entity_poly.type
_entity_poly.pdbx_seq_one_letter_code
_entity_poly.pdbx_strand_id
1 'polypeptide(L)' 'MQSAARWGGLALAWALVTQAQPVPDFQLQDVNPASPRHQQPVCPRDYLLQVSAWYFGAAG' A
#
# COMPACT_ATOMS: atom_id res chain seq x y z
N MET A 1 -44.88 -22.69 -29.36
CA MET A 1 -44.95 -21.27 -29.01
C MET A 1 -44.50 -21.11 -27.55
N GLN A 2 -43.37 -20.43 -27.33
CA GLN A 2 -42.92 -19.71 -26.11
C GLN A 2 -42.79 -20.58 -24.83
N SER A 3 -41.61 -21.10 -24.45
CA SER A 3 -40.41 -20.44 -23.90
C SER A 3 -40.66 -19.65 -22.60
N ALA A 4 -40.10 -20.14 -21.49
CA ALA A 4 -39.80 -19.36 -20.29
C ALA A 4 -38.74 -20.08 -19.43
N ALA A 5 -37.49 -19.99 -19.88
CA ALA A 5 -36.34 -20.27 -19.02
C ALA A 5 -36.27 -19.15 -17.94
N ARG A 6 -36.29 -19.53 -16.67
CA ARG A 6 -36.12 -18.62 -15.53
C ARG A 6 -34.66 -18.17 -15.46
N TRP A 7 -34.32 -17.10 -16.16
CA TRP A 7 -33.06 -16.39 -15.99
C TRP A 7 -33.10 -15.59 -14.69
N GLY A 8 -32.73 -16.22 -13.58
CA GLY A 8 -32.62 -15.57 -12.27
C GLY A 8 -31.34 -16.03 -11.58
N GLY A 9 -30.19 -15.49 -11.98
CA GLY A 9 -28.91 -15.91 -11.41
C GLY A 9 -27.72 -14.98 -11.67
N LEU A 10 -27.95 -13.71 -12.01
CA LEU A 10 -26.87 -12.76 -12.31
C LEU A 10 -27.07 -11.47 -11.53
N ALA A 11 -26.63 -11.43 -10.27
CA ALA A 11 -26.20 -10.19 -9.61
C ALA A 11 -25.67 -10.49 -8.20
N LEU A 12 -24.52 -11.15 -8.05
CA LEU A 12 -23.77 -11.15 -6.79
C LEU A 12 -22.29 -11.49 -7.05
N ALA A 13 -21.61 -10.65 -7.83
CA ALA A 13 -20.16 -10.71 -7.95
C ALA A 13 -19.58 -9.34 -8.29
N TRP A 14 -19.84 -8.33 -7.46
CA TRP A 14 -19.28 -6.98 -7.65
C TRP A 14 -18.47 -6.44 -6.48
N ALA A 15 -18.00 -7.30 -5.58
CA ALA A 15 -17.07 -6.86 -4.54
C ALA A 15 -15.96 -7.88 -4.34
N LEU A 16 -15.05 -7.95 -5.31
CA LEU A 16 -13.68 -8.34 -4.99
C LEU A 16 -13.12 -7.20 -4.13
N VAL A 17 -13.28 -7.30 -2.81
CA VAL A 17 -12.47 -6.53 -1.87
C VAL A 17 -11.05 -7.07 -2.02
N THR A 18 -10.21 -6.39 -2.80
CA THR A 18 -8.77 -6.59 -2.70
C THR A 18 -8.36 -6.11 -1.32
N GLN A 19 -8.30 -7.03 -0.35
CA GLN A 19 -7.68 -6.74 0.94
C GLN A 19 -6.21 -6.45 0.66
N ALA A 20 -5.84 -5.17 0.65
CA ALA A 20 -4.44 -4.77 0.65
C ALA A 20 -3.79 -5.45 1.86
N GLN A 21 -2.92 -6.43 1.59
CA GLN A 21 -2.17 -7.08 2.64
C GLN A 21 -1.28 -6.02 3.30
N PRO A 22 -1.22 -5.95 4.64
CA PRO A 22 -0.33 -5.01 5.31
C PRO A 22 1.10 -5.30 4.86
N VAL A 23 1.71 -4.35 4.17
CA VAL A 23 3.13 -4.42 3.81
C VAL A 23 3.92 -4.25 5.11
N PRO A 24 4.80 -5.21 5.47
CA PRO A 24 5.64 -5.09 6.66
C PRO A 24 6.42 -3.78 6.63
N ASP A 25 6.56 -3.17 7.80
CA ASP A 25 7.40 -1.99 7.92
C ASP A 25 8.86 -2.38 7.67
N PHE A 26 9.57 -1.51 6.96
CA PHE A 26 11.02 -1.57 6.83
C PHE A 26 11.62 -0.33 7.47
N GLN A 27 12.84 -0.46 7.97
CA GLN A 27 13.55 0.65 8.61
C GLN A 27 14.58 1.22 7.66
N LEU A 28 14.73 2.53 7.68
CA LEU A 28 15.80 3.24 6.99
C LEU A 28 16.58 4.07 7.99
N GLN A 29 17.87 4.26 7.72
CA GLN A 29 18.65 5.23 8.49
C GLN A 29 18.25 6.64 8.08
N ASP A 30 17.89 7.47 9.07
CA ASP A 30 17.63 8.88 8.84
C ASP A 30 18.94 9.63 8.58
N VAL A 31 19.17 10.02 7.33
CA VAL A 31 20.36 10.76 6.90
C VAL A 31 20.12 12.27 6.80
N ASN A 32 18.96 12.77 7.24
CA ASN A 32 18.66 14.21 7.22
C ASN A 32 19.28 14.90 8.45
N PRO A 33 20.29 15.78 8.29
CA PRO A 33 20.94 16.43 9.43
C PRO A 33 20.03 17.42 10.17
N ALA A 34 18.93 17.87 9.55
CA ALA A 34 17.94 18.72 10.20
C ALA A 34 16.91 17.91 11.03
N SER A 35 16.95 16.58 10.96
CA SER A 35 16.02 15.73 11.70
C SER A 35 16.46 15.57 13.16
N PRO A 36 15.53 15.63 14.13
CA PRO A 36 15.83 15.28 15.52
C PRO A 36 16.16 13.79 15.69
N ARG A 37 15.87 12.96 14.67
CA ARG A 37 16.17 11.53 14.62
C ARG A 37 17.39 11.21 13.74
N HIS A 38 18.22 12.20 13.42
CA HIS A 38 19.40 12.00 12.58
C HIS A 38 20.25 10.80 13.05
N GLN A 39 20.64 9.96 12.09
CA GLN A 39 21.36 8.69 12.22
C GLN A 39 20.61 7.54 12.92
N GLN A 40 19.35 7.74 13.31
CA GLN A 40 18.53 6.71 13.92
C GLN A 40 17.73 5.94 12.85
N PRO A 41 17.38 4.67 13.10
CA PRO A 41 16.44 3.95 12.26
C PRO A 41 15.04 4.55 12.40
N VAL A 42 14.39 4.82 11.27
CA VAL A 42 13.02 5.32 11.22
C VAL A 42 12.15 4.45 10.31
N CYS A 43 10.87 4.34 10.64
CA CYS A 43 9.89 3.75 9.74
C CYS A 43 9.42 4.84 8.76
N PRO A 44 9.57 4.66 7.43
CA PRO A 44 9.05 5.61 6.45
C PRO A 44 7.54 5.87 6.56
N ARG A 45 6.78 4.91 7.09
CA ARG A 45 5.34 5.03 7.27
C ARG A 45 4.96 6.15 8.25
N ASP A 46 5.81 6.41 9.25
CA ASP A 46 5.62 7.50 10.22
C ASP A 46 5.54 8.89 9.56
N TYR A 47 6.07 8.98 8.34
CA TYR A 47 6.26 10.21 7.59
C TYR A 47 5.30 10.34 6.39
N LEU A 48 4.34 9.42 6.25
CA LEU A 48 3.35 9.47 5.17
C LEU A 48 2.67 10.84 5.12
N LEU A 49 2.69 11.45 3.93
CA LEU A 49 2.09 12.76 3.64
C LEU A 49 2.71 13.96 4.39
N GLN A 50 3.76 13.74 5.18
CA GLN A 50 4.46 14.81 5.90
C GLN A 50 5.70 15.29 5.15
N VAL A 51 6.39 14.36 4.49
CA VAL A 51 7.64 14.64 3.75
C VAL A 51 7.72 13.84 2.47
N SER A 52 8.33 14.44 1.43
CA SER A 52 8.72 13.74 0.22
C SER A 52 10.15 13.21 0.40
N ALA A 53 10.32 11.89 0.40
CA ALA A 53 11.63 11.25 0.40
C ALA A 53 11.83 10.45 -0.89
N TRP A 54 13.06 10.45 -1.42
CA TRP A 54 13.45 9.67 -2.58
C TRP A 54 14.40 8.56 -2.14
N TYR A 55 14.08 7.32 -2.47
CA TYR A 55 14.92 6.17 -2.18
C TYR A 55 15.69 5.78 -3.44
N PHE A 56 17.00 5.98 -3.42
CA PHE A 56 17.88 5.51 -4.49
C PHE A 56 18.52 4.20 -4.05
N GLY A 57 18.10 3.09 -4.67
CA GLY A 57 18.82 1.82 -4.57
C GLY A 57 20.04 1.84 -5.48
N ALA A 58 21.18 1.38 -4.99
CA ALA A 58 22.33 1.04 -5.83
C ALA A 58 22.39 -0.49 -5.94
N ALA A 59 22.36 -1.01 -7.17
CA ALA A 59 22.73 -2.39 -7.42
C ALA A 59 24.26 -2.43 -7.55
N GLY A 60 24.91 -3.23 -6.70
CA GLY A 60 26.33 -3.59 -6.81
C GLY A 60 26.48 -5.01 -7.31
#